data_AF-A0A084AJF5-F1
#
_entry.id   AF-A0A084AJF5-F1
#
_cell.length_a   1.000
_cell.length_b   1.000
_cell.length_c   1.000
_cell.angle_alpha   90.00
_cell.angle_beta   90.00
_cell.angle_gamma   90.00
#
_symmetry.space_group_name_H-M   'P 1'
#
loop_
_entity.id
_entity.type
_entity.pdbx_description
1 polymer ?
#
loop_
_entity_poly.entity_id
_entity_poly.type
_entity_poly.pdbx_seq_one_letter_code
_entity_poly.pdbx_strand_id
1 'polypeptide(L)' 'MQFSVLTVFTLFAGAMAARDGFVVVKRNVERQVDVSQPAMTDANGNIVPFNAAGVVQQRRRREAKTPTYTIY' A
#
# COMPACT_ATOMS: atom_id res chain seq x y z
N MET A 1 6.72 -39.29 -42.95
CA MET A 1 6.63 -38.11 -42.07
C MET A 1 8.05 -37.57 -41.87
N GLN A 2 8.51 -36.63 -42.69
CA GLN A 2 9.83 -36.01 -42.50
C GLN A 2 9.66 -34.74 -41.67
N PHE A 3 10.14 -34.76 -40.43
CA PHE A 3 10.15 -33.57 -39.58
C PHE A 3 11.29 -32.66 -40.03
N SER A 4 10.99 -31.39 -40.26
CA SER A 4 12.00 -30.39 -40.65
C SER A 4 12.82 -29.98 -39.43
N VAL A 5 14.10 -29.70 -39.66
CA VAL A 5 15.00 -29.15 -38.63
C VAL A 5 14.44 -27.87 -38.02
N LEU A 6 13.73 -27.07 -38.84
CA LEU A 6 13.08 -25.85 -38.39
C LEU A 6 12.01 -26.13 -37.33
N THR A 7 11.23 -27.21 -37.46
CA THR A 7 10.18 -27.57 -36.52
C THR A 7 10.74 -28.04 -35.17
N VAL A 8 11.89 -28.70 -35.18
CA VAL A 8 12.58 -29.11 -33.95
C VAL A 8 13.15 -27.88 -33.24
N PHE A 9 13.74 -26.96 -34.00
CA PHE A 9 14.32 -25.73 -33.46
C PHE A 9 13.27 -24.81 -32.84
N THR A 10 12.11 -24.64 -33.48
CA THR A 10 11.02 -23.82 -32.92
C THR A 10 10.44 -24.41 -31.65
N LEU A 11 10.29 -25.75 -31.56
CA LEU A 11 9.87 -26.40 -30.32
C LEU A 11 10.88 -26.18 -29.19
N PHE A 12 12.17 -26.32 -29.49
CA PHE A 12 13.23 -26.14 -28.51
C PHE A 12 13.28 -24.70 -27.97
N ALA A 13 13.21 -23.71 -28.85
CA ALA A 13 13.18 -22.30 -28.46
C ALA A 13 11.96 -21.96 -27.59
N GLY A 14 10.76 -22.45 -27.97
CA GLY A 14 9.55 -22.26 -27.18
C GLY A 14 9.61 -22.93 -25.81
N ALA A 15 10.17 -24.14 -25.72
CA ALA A 15 10.35 -24.86 -24.47
C ALA A 15 11.35 -24.17 -23.52
N MET A 16 12.35 -23.46 -24.05
CA MET A 16 13.31 -22.70 -23.23
C MET A 16 12.74 -21.36 -22.76
N ALA A 17 11.98 -20.66 -23.61
CA ALA A 17 11.33 -19.39 -23.24
C ALA A 17 10.23 -19.56 -22.17
N ALA A 18 9.56 -20.71 -22.13
CA ALA A 18 8.55 -21.02 -21.11
C ALA A 18 9.15 -21.25 -19.70
N ARG A 19 10.47 -21.30 -19.56
CA ARG A 19 11.16 -21.52 -18.27
C ARG A 19 11.26 -20.26 -17.43
N ASP A 20 11.18 -19.09 -18.06
CA ASP A 20 11.12 -17.81 -17.37
C ASP A 20 9.69 -17.64 -16.84
N GLY A 21 9.41 -18.40 -15.79
CA GLY A 21 8.14 -18.37 -15.07
C GLY A 21 7.85 -16.95 -14.59
N PHE A 22 6.56 -16.60 -14.59
CA PHE A 22 6.09 -15.35 -14.03
C PHE A 22 6.53 -15.24 -12.57
N VAL A 23 7.52 -14.38 -12.30
CA VAL A 23 7.96 -14.09 -10.94
C VAL A 23 6.87 -13.23 -10.30
N VAL A 24 5.97 -13.88 -9.55
CA VAL A 24 5.09 -13.19 -8.61
C VAL A 24 6.00 -12.61 -7.54
N VAL A 25 6.43 -11.36 -7.72
CA VAL A 25 7.09 -10.60 -6.67
C VAL A 25 6.04 -10.37 -5.60
N LYS A 26 5.97 -11.29 -4.62
CA LYS A 26 5.21 -11.07 -3.40
C LYS A 26 5.87 -9.88 -2.73
N ARG A 27 5.24 -8.70 -2.83
CA ARG A 27 5.60 -7.54 -2.02
C ARG A 27 5.60 -8.04 -0.58
N ASN A 28 6.77 -8.10 0.06
CA ASN A 28 6.89 -8.49 1.46
C ASN A 28 6.01 -7.53 2.27
N VAL A 29 4.79 -7.97 2.62
CA VAL A 29 3.86 -7.25 3.48
C VAL A 29 4.28 -7.49 4.93
N GLU A 30 5.56 -7.25 5.23
CA GLU A 30 6.13 -7.51 6.55
C GLU A 30 5.58 -6.53 7.61
N ARG A 31 4.89 -5.48 7.17
CA ARG A 31 4.03 -4.61 7.99
C ARG A 31 2.62 -4.58 7.43
N GLN A 32 1.84 -5.61 7.73
CA GLN A 32 0.41 -5.56 7.53
C GLN A 32 -0.19 -4.72 8.65
N VAL A 33 -0.47 -3.44 8.37
CA VAL A 33 -1.23 -2.60 9.30
C VAL A 33 -2.69 -3.02 9.23
N ASP A 34 -3.27 -3.34 10.38
CA ASP A 34 -4.68 -3.70 10.51
C ASP A 34 -5.55 -2.54 9.99
N VAL A 35 -6.32 -2.82 8.93
CA VAL A 35 -7.19 -1.83 8.26
C VAL A 35 -8.39 -1.41 9.11
N SER A 36 -8.70 -2.14 10.19
CA SER A 36 -9.72 -1.73 11.15
C SER A 36 -9.25 -0.58 12.05
N GLN A 37 -7.94 -0.30 12.08
CA GLN A 37 -7.35 0.74 12.91
C GLN A 37 -6.95 1.96 12.07
N PRO A 38 -7.14 3.18 12.59
CA PRO A 38 -6.61 4.38 11.95
C PRO A 38 -5.10 4.26 11.71
N ALA A 39 -4.66 4.72 10.54
CA ALA A 39 -3.26 4.66 10.12
C ALA A 39 -2.75 6.04 9.69
N MET A 40 -1.42 6.21 9.67
CA MET A 40 -0.72 7.40 9.20
C MET A 40 0.43 7.01 8.25
N THR A 41 0.93 7.96 7.49
CA THR A 41 2.09 7.77 6.61
C THR A 41 3.36 8.32 7.27
N ASP A 42 4.44 7.55 7.28
CA ASP A 42 5.75 7.99 7.78
C ASP A 42 6.51 8.85 6.74
N ALA A 43 7.66 9.40 7.13
CA ALA A 43 8.48 10.25 6.25
C ALA A 43 9.02 9.52 5.01
N ASN A 44 9.05 8.18 5.03
CA ASN A 44 9.53 7.34 3.93
C ASN A 44 8.37 6.85 3.04
N GLY A 45 7.13 7.24 3.33
CA GLY A 45 5.94 6.83 2.59
C GLY A 45 5.34 5.48 3.03
N ASN A 46 5.78 4.91 4.16
CA ASN A 46 5.20 3.67 4.68
C ASN A 46 3.93 3.95 5.49
N ILE A 47 2.97 3.05 5.40
CA ILE A 47 1.78 3.06 6.25
C ILE A 47 2.17 2.50 7.63
N VAL A 48 1.89 3.25 8.68
CA VAL A 48 2.13 2.87 10.08
C VAL A 48 0.86 3.10 10.91
N PRO A 49 0.68 2.41 12.05
CA PRO A 49 -0.47 2.64 12.93
C PRO A 49 -0.53 4.10 13.42
N PHE A 50 -1.74 4.61 13.62
CA PHE A 50 -1.92 5.96 14.15
C PHE A 50 -1.30 6.12 15.55
N ASN A 51 -0.46 7.13 15.72
CA ASN A 51 0.14 7.50 17.00
C ASN A 51 -0.29 8.92 17.41
N ALA A 52 -1.19 9.02 18.38
CA ALA A 52 -1.71 10.29 18.89
C ALA A 52 -0.64 11.18 19.54
N ALA A 53 0.47 10.61 20.03
CA ALA A 53 1.53 11.38 20.70
C ALA A 53 2.33 12.26 19.73
N GLY A 54 2.36 11.90 18.44
CA GLY A 54 3.03 12.68 17.39
C GLY A 54 2.14 13.71 16.71
N VAL A 55 0.85 13.75 17.04
CA VAL A 55 -0.11 14.65 16.39
C VAL A 55 -0.19 15.95 17.17
N VAL A 56 0.08 17.08 16.50
CA VAL A 56 -0.12 18.42 17.07
C VAL A 56 -1.62 18.62 17.30
N GLN A 57 -2.06 18.43 18.54
CA GLN A 57 -3.43 18.77 18.94
C GLN A 57 -3.50 20.27 19.15
N GLN A 58 -4.03 20.99 18.15
CA GLN A 58 -4.34 22.40 18.32
C GLN A 58 -5.44 22.51 19.39
N ARG A 59 -5.05 22.85 20.63
CA ARG A 59 -6.00 23.12 21.72
C ARG A 59 -6.91 24.25 21.23
N ARG A 60 -8.11 23.93 20.72
CA ARG A 60 -9.18 24.90 20.59
C ARG A 60 -9.49 25.37 22.01
N ARG A 61 -8.88 26.49 22.40
CA ARG A 61 -9.29 27.28 23.54
C ARG A 61 -10.70 27.75 23.20
N ARG A 62 -11.71 26.96 23.55
CA ARG A 62 -13.10 27.42 23.58
C ARG A 62 -13.13 28.49 24.65
N GLU A 63 -12.92 29.73 24.24
CA GLU A 63 -13.42 30.86 25.00
C GLU A 63 -14.93 30.65 25.05
N ALA A 64 -15.39 30.13 26.18
CA ALA A 64 -16.80 30.08 26.51
C ALA A 64 -17.27 31.52 26.73
N LYS A 65 -17.44 32.27 25.64
CA LYS A 65 -18.22 33.49 25.64
C LYS A 65 -19.67 33.04 25.63
N THR A 66 -20.22 32.80 26.81
CA THR A 66 -21.67 32.62 26.99
C THR A 66 -22.35 33.87 26.41
N PRO A 67 -23.16 33.78 25.34
CA PRO A 67 -23.90 34.93 24.88
C PRO A 67 -25.01 35.21 25.91
N THR A 68 -24.77 36.17 26.79
CA THR A 68 -25.83 36.77 27.60
C THR A 68 -26.75 37.53 26.64
N TYR A 69 -27.90 36.95 26.33
CA TYR A 69 -28.96 37.65 25.61
C TYR A 69 -29.72 38.52 26.63
N THR A 70 -29.46 39.82 26.64
CA THR A 70 -30.33 40.79 27.31
C THR A 70 -31.51 41.08 26.38
N ILE A 71 -32.70 40.66 26.80
CA ILE A 71 -33.96 40.98 26.13
C ILE A 71 -34.36 42.37 26.66
N TYR A 72 -34.43 43.37 25.79
CA TYR A 72 -34.99 44.69 26.09
C TYR A 72 -36.51 44.67 25.93
#